data_AF-A0A0W7TKD6-F1
#
_entry.id   AF-A0A0W7TKD6-F1
#
_cell.length_a   1.000
_cell.length_b   1.000
_cell.length_c   1.000
_cell.angle_alpha   90.00
_cell.angle_beta   90.00
_cell.angle_gamma   90.00
#
_symmetry.space_group_name_H-M   'P 1'
#
loop_
_entity.id
_entity.type
_entity.pdbx_description
1 polymer ?
#
loop_
_entity_poly.entity_id
_entity_poly.type
_entity_poly.pdbx_seq_one_letter_code
_entity_poly.pdbx_strand_id
1 'polypeptide(L)'
;MYASTFDKYVSVQVLAAPFILVGVYYMLDNFLRGNKAYLLFLVMVGIIVGVLIAIDVHSYGSVALFIAEIAVGSVGVAVVVASIQKLIFFRTLHSVRYMNIKAKRSLGDRVVSFMFNVPPDIDTRRIELTFSKSFKFPWKDMFTTAMLSMAVGLFVWIYFSMNPVASDDSITDASLSVFTVILYVPIITMTFSIYKTVDARVESDFEPYRLYNGVVATIQRMALPVLAVLLYVYYKIDNTDDYSSVLQFIIISAVVIFFVVMLTSAIYYRTLSDGVVADIEQKNKIFIPVSLFANLKNESRKDKKTVPGTPERDESDISKLDISYRSD
;
A
#
# COMPACT_ATOMS: atom_id res chain seq x y z
N MET A 1 4.66 -40.79 -19.65
CA MET A 1 5.47 -39.56 -19.49
C MET A 1 4.49 -38.39 -19.42
N TYR A 2 3.81 -38.20 -18.27
CA TYR A 2 2.73 -37.21 -18.05
C TYR A 2 2.87 -36.48 -16.70
N ALA A 3 3.97 -36.71 -15.97
CA ALA A 3 4.15 -36.25 -14.59
C ALA A 3 4.77 -34.84 -14.48
N SER A 4 5.38 -34.29 -15.54
CA SER A 4 6.16 -33.05 -15.44
C SER A 4 5.33 -31.77 -15.47
N THR A 5 4.17 -31.77 -16.13
CA THR A 5 3.31 -30.59 -16.24
C THR A 5 2.41 -30.44 -15.01
N PHE A 6 1.83 -31.53 -14.50
CA PHE A 6 0.97 -31.50 -13.31
C PHE A 6 1.73 -31.03 -12.04
N ASP A 7 3.01 -31.40 -11.89
CA ASP A 7 3.85 -30.96 -10.77
C ASP A 7 4.16 -29.44 -10.79
N LYS A 8 4.35 -28.85 -11.97
CA LYS A 8 4.60 -27.39 -12.11
C LYS A 8 3.37 -26.56 -11.75
N TYR A 9 2.16 -26.96 -12.16
CA TYR A 9 0.94 -26.20 -11.85
C TYR A 9 0.60 -26.22 -10.36
N VAL A 10 0.70 -27.39 -9.74
CA VAL A 10 0.46 -27.54 -8.29
C VAL A 10 1.49 -26.73 -7.51
N SER A 11 2.77 -26.77 -7.90
CA SER A 11 3.83 -26.02 -7.21
C SER A 11 3.67 -24.49 -7.31
N VAL A 12 3.14 -23.96 -8.42
CA VAL A 12 2.86 -22.52 -8.52
C VAL A 12 1.61 -22.14 -7.73
N GLN A 13 0.54 -22.94 -7.75
CA GLN A 13 -0.64 -22.71 -6.91
C GLN A 13 -0.34 -22.79 -5.40
N VAL A 14 0.66 -23.60 -5.01
CA VAL A 14 1.17 -23.64 -3.63
C VAL A 14 1.75 -22.28 -3.18
N LEU A 15 2.23 -21.43 -4.10
CA LEU A 15 2.67 -20.07 -3.75
C LEU A 15 1.50 -19.18 -3.30
N ALA A 16 0.28 -19.39 -3.82
CA ALA A 16 -0.91 -18.67 -3.38
C ALA A 16 -1.52 -19.25 -2.09
N ALA A 17 -1.22 -20.51 -1.75
CA ALA A 17 -1.81 -21.21 -0.61
C ALA A 17 -1.72 -20.43 0.71
N PRO A 18 -0.60 -19.75 1.07
CA PRO A 18 -0.55 -18.94 2.28
C PRO A 18 -1.61 -17.83 2.31
N PHE A 19 -1.88 -17.17 1.18
CA PHE A 19 -2.90 -16.12 1.11
C PHE A 19 -4.30 -16.71 1.19
N ILE A 20 -4.55 -17.83 0.52
CA ILE A 20 -5.83 -18.52 0.61
C ILE A 20 -6.10 -18.94 2.06
N LEU A 21 -5.13 -19.56 2.73
CA LEU A 21 -5.24 -19.99 4.13
C LEU A 21 -5.52 -18.83 5.08
N VAL A 22 -4.78 -17.72 4.94
CA VAL A 22 -5.02 -16.51 5.75
C VAL A 22 -6.40 -15.92 5.45
N GLY A 23 -6.82 -15.91 4.19
CA GLY A 23 -8.15 -15.44 3.77
C GLY A 23 -9.28 -16.27 4.37
N VAL A 24 -9.20 -17.60 4.26
CA VAL A 24 -10.16 -18.53 4.87
C VAL A 24 -10.20 -18.37 6.38
N TYR A 25 -9.04 -18.33 7.03
CA TYR A 25 -8.96 -18.14 8.49
C TYR A 25 -9.64 -16.83 8.90
N TYR A 26 -9.35 -15.72 8.22
CA TYR A 26 -9.97 -14.43 8.52
C TYR A 26 -11.48 -14.44 8.30
N MET A 27 -11.96 -15.07 7.22
CA MET A 27 -13.40 -15.20 6.95
C MET A 27 -14.10 -16.06 8.01
N LEU A 28 -13.48 -17.15 8.46
CA LEU A 28 -13.99 -18.03 9.51
C LEU A 28 -14.00 -17.35 10.88
N ASP A 29 -12.94 -16.63 11.26
CA ASP A 29 -12.88 -15.86 12.51
C ASP A 29 -13.97 -14.78 12.55
N ASN A 30 -14.19 -14.06 11.44
CA ASN A 30 -15.28 -13.08 11.35
C ASN A 30 -16.68 -13.73 11.38
N PHE A 31 -16.82 -14.93 10.82
CA PHE A 31 -18.05 -15.70 10.92
C PHE A 31 -18.34 -16.11 12.37
N LEU A 32 -17.34 -16.63 13.09
CA LEU A 32 -17.46 -17.01 14.51
C LEU A 32 -17.81 -15.80 15.40
N ARG A 33 -17.38 -14.59 15.02
CA ARG A 33 -17.75 -13.32 15.67
C ARG A 33 -19.15 -12.81 15.30
N GLY A 34 -19.93 -13.57 14.53
CA GLY A 34 -21.33 -13.30 14.21
C GLY A 34 -21.58 -12.69 12.83
N ASN A 35 -20.55 -12.40 12.03
CA ASN A 35 -20.75 -11.84 10.70
C ASN A 35 -20.97 -12.94 9.65
N LYS A 36 -22.24 -13.31 9.45
CA LYS A 36 -22.67 -14.35 8.50
C LYS A 36 -22.32 -14.05 7.04
N ALA A 37 -22.06 -12.79 6.69
CA ALA A 37 -21.78 -12.39 5.30
C ALA A 37 -20.53 -13.07 4.71
N TYR A 38 -19.49 -13.30 5.53
CA TYR A 38 -18.26 -13.96 5.06
C TYR A 38 -18.44 -15.45 4.79
N LEU A 39 -19.30 -16.13 5.57
CA LEU A 39 -19.65 -17.52 5.30
C LEU A 39 -20.53 -17.63 4.05
N LEU A 40 -21.49 -16.72 3.86
CA LEU A 40 -22.27 -16.64 2.62
C LEU A 40 -21.37 -16.42 1.41
N PHE A 41 -20.35 -15.56 1.52
CA PHE A 41 -19.36 -15.36 0.46
C PHE A 41 -18.60 -16.65 0.13
N LEU A 42 -18.07 -17.36 1.13
CA LEU A 42 -17.38 -18.65 0.92
C LEU A 42 -18.29 -19.71 0.28
N VAL A 43 -19.54 -19.82 0.75
CA VAL A 43 -20.52 -20.75 0.18
C VAL A 43 -20.85 -20.38 -1.25
N MET A 44 -21.04 -19.10 -1.56
CA MET A 44 -21.28 -18.64 -2.94
C MET A 44 -20.11 -18.96 -3.86
N VAL A 45 -18.87 -18.69 -3.43
CA VAL A 45 -17.67 -19.06 -4.21
C VAL A 45 -17.61 -20.59 -4.40
N GLY A 46 -17.86 -21.37 -3.35
CA GLY A 46 -17.91 -22.83 -3.42
C GLY A 46 -18.98 -23.37 -4.37
N ILE A 47 -20.18 -22.79 -4.37
CA ILE A 47 -21.27 -23.14 -5.29
C ILE A 47 -20.88 -22.82 -6.74
N ILE A 48 -20.33 -21.63 -7.00
CA ILE A 48 -19.90 -21.22 -8.34
C ILE A 48 -18.84 -22.19 -8.87
N VAL A 49 -17.85 -22.53 -8.04
CA VAL A 49 -16.82 -23.51 -8.40
C VAL A 49 -17.43 -24.89 -8.65
N GLY A 50 -18.30 -25.36 -7.75
CA GLY A 50 -18.96 -26.66 -7.88
C GLY A 50 -19.82 -26.77 -9.13
N VAL A 51 -20.57 -25.71 -9.47
CA VAL A 51 -21.39 -25.63 -10.70
C VAL A 51 -20.50 -25.63 -11.94
N LEU A 52 -19.42 -24.83 -11.95
CA LEU A 52 -18.50 -24.77 -13.09
C LEU A 52 -17.75 -26.09 -13.33
N ILE A 53 -17.44 -26.84 -12.26
CA ILE A 53 -16.84 -28.17 -12.35
C ILE A 53 -17.87 -29.20 -12.82
N ALA A 54 -19.11 -29.14 -12.30
CA ALA A 54 -20.17 -30.09 -12.63
C ALA A 54 -20.68 -29.98 -14.08
N ILE A 55 -20.47 -28.84 -14.75
CA ILE A 55 -20.82 -28.65 -16.16
C ILE A 55 -19.88 -29.44 -17.11
N ASP A 56 -18.85 -30.12 -16.58
CA ASP A 56 -17.98 -31.12 -17.24
C ASP A 56 -17.45 -30.72 -18.63
N VAL A 57 -17.26 -29.42 -18.85
CA VAL A 57 -16.46 -28.95 -19.97
C VAL A 57 -15.04 -28.85 -19.43
N HIS A 58 -14.23 -29.87 -19.72
CA HIS A 58 -12.83 -30.08 -19.31
C HIS A 58 -11.90 -28.84 -19.39
N SER A 59 -12.34 -27.75 -20.04
CA SER A 59 -11.62 -26.48 -20.16
C SER A 59 -11.90 -25.43 -19.06
N TYR A 60 -12.95 -25.57 -18.23
CA TYR A 60 -13.34 -24.52 -17.26
C TYR A 60 -13.00 -24.83 -15.79
N GLY A 61 -12.55 -26.05 -15.45
CA GLY A 61 -12.17 -26.40 -14.08
C GLY A 61 -11.01 -25.58 -13.53
N SER A 62 -10.01 -25.30 -14.36
CA SER A 62 -8.86 -24.43 -14.02
C SER A 62 -9.30 -22.97 -13.81
N VAL A 63 -10.22 -22.47 -14.64
CA VAL A 63 -10.77 -21.10 -14.53
C VAL A 63 -11.60 -20.96 -13.24
N ALA A 64 -12.37 -21.98 -12.88
CA ALA A 64 -13.17 -21.97 -11.65
C ALA A 64 -12.28 -21.91 -10.39
N LEU A 65 -11.24 -22.76 -10.34
CA LEU A 65 -10.26 -22.73 -9.25
C LEU A 65 -9.52 -21.39 -9.19
N PHE A 66 -9.18 -20.83 -10.34
CA PHE A 66 -8.53 -19.53 -10.44
C PHE A 66 -9.40 -18.37 -9.89
N ILE A 67 -10.69 -18.36 -10.22
CA ILE A 67 -11.63 -17.36 -9.68
C ILE A 67 -11.72 -17.49 -8.15
N ALA A 68 -11.77 -18.72 -7.64
CA ALA A 68 -11.78 -18.96 -6.20
C ALA A 68 -10.49 -18.50 -5.51
N GLU A 69 -9.34 -18.77 -6.14
CA GLU A 69 -8.02 -18.30 -5.68
C GLU A 69 -7.96 -16.78 -5.60
N ILE A 70 -8.41 -16.05 -6.63
CA ILE A 70 -8.47 -14.58 -6.58
C ILE A 70 -9.44 -14.10 -5.51
N ALA A 71 -10.64 -14.69 -5.45
CA ALA A 71 -11.70 -14.24 -4.55
C ALA A 71 -11.30 -14.39 -3.07
N VAL A 72 -10.73 -15.54 -2.69
CA VAL A 72 -10.32 -15.83 -1.32
C VAL A 72 -8.92 -15.28 -1.03
N GLY A 73 -8.00 -15.44 -1.97
CA GLY A 73 -6.62 -14.96 -1.87
C GLY A 73 -6.54 -13.44 -1.75
N SER A 74 -7.39 -12.68 -2.43
CA SER A 74 -7.44 -11.21 -2.30
C SER A 74 -7.76 -10.75 -0.87
N VAL A 75 -8.62 -11.47 -0.16
CA VAL A 75 -8.89 -11.20 1.27
C VAL A 75 -7.66 -11.49 2.12
N GLY A 76 -7.00 -12.63 1.88
CA GLY A 76 -5.76 -12.97 2.57
C GLY A 76 -4.65 -11.94 2.35
N VAL A 77 -4.46 -11.51 1.10
CA VAL A 77 -3.51 -10.46 0.73
C VAL A 77 -3.82 -9.15 1.46
N ALA A 78 -5.09 -8.75 1.55
CA ALA A 78 -5.48 -7.54 2.28
C ALA A 78 -5.12 -7.62 3.78
N VAL A 79 -5.31 -8.79 4.41
CA VAL A 79 -4.93 -9.04 5.82
C VAL A 79 -3.41 -9.01 6.00
N VAL A 80 -2.66 -9.60 5.06
CA VAL A 80 -1.19 -9.58 5.05
C VAL A 80 -0.69 -8.14 4.92
N VAL A 81 -1.23 -7.34 3.99
CA VAL A 81 -0.92 -5.92 3.83
C VAL A 81 -1.16 -5.15 5.13
N ALA A 82 -2.32 -5.32 5.75
CA ALA A 82 -2.64 -4.66 7.02
C ALA A 82 -1.63 -5.02 8.13
N SER A 83 -1.20 -6.28 8.18
CA SER A 83 -0.22 -6.76 9.16
C SER A 83 1.18 -6.20 8.91
N ILE A 84 1.62 -6.19 7.65
CA ILE A 84 2.91 -5.63 7.21
C ILE A 84 2.95 -4.13 7.50
N GLN A 85 1.88 -3.40 7.19
CA GLN A 85 1.78 -1.97 7.49
C GLN A 85 1.97 -1.71 8.98
N LYS A 86 1.27 -2.42 9.87
CA LYS A 86 1.42 -2.26 11.33
C LYS A 86 2.86 -2.52 11.81
N LEU A 87 3.55 -3.49 11.19
CA LEU A 87 4.91 -3.87 11.56
C LEU A 87 5.96 -2.86 11.08
N ILE A 88 5.81 -2.38 9.84
CA ILE A 88 6.83 -1.57 9.16
C ILE A 88 6.62 -0.07 9.39
N PHE A 89 5.39 0.40 9.64
CA PHE A 89 5.04 1.82 9.68
C PHE A 89 5.98 2.66 10.55
N PHE A 90 6.11 2.30 11.84
CA PHE A 90 6.96 3.04 12.78
C PHE A 90 8.46 2.87 12.50
N ARG A 91 8.89 1.72 11.97
CA ARG A 91 10.30 1.50 11.57
C ARG A 91 10.69 2.45 10.44
N THR A 92 9.82 2.57 9.45
CA THR A 92 10.01 3.49 8.32
C THR A 92 9.93 4.94 8.77
N LEU A 93 8.95 5.32 9.61
CA LEU A 93 8.89 6.69 10.15
C LEU A 93 10.16 7.06 10.92
N HIS A 94 10.67 6.14 11.75
CA HIS A 94 11.93 6.32 12.44
C HIS A 94 13.09 6.51 11.46
N SER A 95 13.16 5.68 10.41
CA SER A 95 14.18 5.81 9.37
C SER A 95 14.11 7.16 8.65
N VAL A 96 12.90 7.62 8.32
CA VAL A 96 12.66 8.94 7.71
C VAL A 96 13.10 10.07 8.64
N ARG A 97 12.73 10.01 9.93
CA ARG A 97 13.03 11.06 10.91
C ARG A 97 14.53 11.32 11.09
N TYR A 98 15.34 10.28 10.95
CA TYR A 98 16.79 10.33 11.16
C TYR A 98 17.59 10.27 9.86
N MET A 99 16.94 10.39 8.70
CA MET A 99 17.55 10.21 7.39
C MET A 99 18.69 11.22 7.12
N ASN A 100 18.50 12.47 7.53
CA ASN A 100 19.46 13.57 7.31
C ASN A 100 20.45 13.75 8.48
N ILE A 101 20.35 12.96 9.55
CA ILE A 101 21.14 13.13 10.78
C ILE A 101 22.19 12.03 10.92
N LYS A 102 21.90 10.80 10.46
CA LYS A 102 22.81 9.67 10.62
C LYS A 102 24.05 9.82 9.73
N ALA A 103 25.24 9.77 10.34
CA ALA A 103 26.52 9.78 9.64
C ALA A 103 26.75 8.53 8.76
N LYS A 104 26.22 7.36 9.16
CA LYS A 104 26.21 6.13 8.35
C LYS A 104 24.79 5.61 8.21
N ARG A 105 24.29 5.57 6.97
CA ARG A 105 22.96 5.03 6.64
C ARG A 105 23.04 3.51 6.47
N SER A 106 22.21 2.78 7.21
CA SER A 106 22.03 1.34 6.99
C SER A 106 21.42 1.05 5.61
N LEU A 107 21.52 -0.18 5.11
CA LEU A 107 20.88 -0.56 3.83
C LEU A 107 19.37 -0.29 3.86
N GLY A 108 18.70 -0.59 4.97
CA GLY A 108 17.28 -0.27 5.15
C GLY A 108 16.99 1.23 5.08
N ASP A 109 17.83 2.07 5.72
CA ASP A 109 17.68 3.53 5.64
C ASP A 109 17.87 4.06 4.22
N ARG A 110 18.76 3.44 3.42
CA ARG A 110 18.95 3.80 2.01
C ARG A 110 17.74 3.44 1.16
N VAL A 111 17.15 2.25 1.37
CA VAL A 111 15.93 1.84 0.67
C VAL A 111 14.77 2.77 1.02
N VAL A 112 14.58 3.09 2.30
CA VAL A 112 13.54 4.05 2.73
C VAL A 112 13.80 5.43 2.13
N SER A 113 15.04 5.92 2.15
CA SER A 113 15.41 7.21 1.56
C SER A 113 15.10 7.27 0.06
N PHE A 114 15.41 6.19 -0.66
CA PHE A 114 15.12 6.09 -2.08
C PHE A 114 13.62 6.01 -2.35
N MET A 115 12.89 5.15 -1.64
CA MET A 115 11.45 4.98 -1.82
C MET A 115 10.67 6.26 -1.54
N PHE A 116 10.94 6.92 -0.40
CA PHE A 116 10.22 8.12 0.01
C PHE A 116 10.74 9.41 -0.62
N ASN A 117 11.89 9.37 -1.33
CA ASN A 117 12.46 10.49 -2.08
C ASN A 117 12.37 11.85 -1.34
N VAL A 118 12.70 11.84 -0.05
CA VAL A 118 12.62 13.02 0.82
C VAL A 118 13.76 13.98 0.44
N PRO A 119 13.46 15.25 0.13
CA PRO A 119 14.49 16.24 -0.18
C PRO A 119 15.50 16.40 0.97
N PRO A 120 16.81 16.53 0.66
CA PRO A 120 17.86 16.59 1.69
C PRO A 120 17.85 17.88 2.50
N ASP A 121 17.20 18.93 1.99
CA ASP A 121 17.08 20.28 2.54
C ASP A 121 15.95 20.44 3.57
N ILE A 122 15.06 19.44 3.72
CA ILE A 122 13.95 19.49 4.67
C ILE A 122 14.37 18.90 6.03
N ASP A 123 13.99 19.57 7.12
CA ASP A 123 14.15 19.03 8.48
C ASP A 123 13.16 17.90 8.75
N THR A 124 13.65 16.67 8.59
CA THR A 124 12.87 15.43 8.78
C THR A 124 12.48 15.13 10.21
N ARG A 125 12.89 15.93 11.21
CA ARG A 125 12.57 15.70 12.63
C ARG A 125 11.10 15.99 12.97
N ARG A 126 10.49 16.92 12.24
CA ARG A 126 9.11 17.38 12.42
C ARG A 126 8.18 16.56 11.53
N ILE A 127 7.83 15.36 11.99
CA ILE A 127 6.83 14.52 11.33
C ILE A 127 5.52 14.68 12.07
N GLU A 128 4.48 15.06 11.32
CA GLU A 128 3.10 15.11 11.81
C GLU A 128 2.28 13.99 11.19
N LEU A 129 1.36 13.45 12.00
CA LEU A 129 0.38 12.44 11.59
C LEU A 129 -1.00 13.02 11.87
N THR A 130 -1.85 13.10 10.83
CA THR A 130 -3.23 13.59 10.98
C THR A 130 -4.20 12.43 10.86
N PHE A 131 -4.80 12.05 11.99
CA PHE A 131 -5.79 10.98 12.04
C PHE A 131 -7.19 11.55 11.75
N SER A 132 -7.46 11.86 10.49
CA SER A 132 -8.79 12.27 10.04
C SER A 132 -9.59 11.06 9.59
N LYS A 133 -10.75 10.83 10.22
CA LYS A 133 -11.73 9.84 9.73
C LYS A 133 -12.48 10.44 8.54
N SER A 134 -12.04 10.14 7.32
CA SER A 134 -12.82 10.47 6.12
C SER A 134 -14.03 9.54 6.04
N PHE A 135 -15.24 10.10 6.07
CA PHE A 135 -16.49 9.37 5.84
C PHE A 135 -16.68 8.93 4.37
N LYS A 136 -15.89 9.48 3.44
CA LYS A 136 -15.99 9.16 2.01
C LYS A 136 -15.05 8.02 1.65
N PHE A 137 -15.58 7.03 0.94
CA PHE A 137 -14.82 5.92 0.40
C PHE A 137 -13.71 6.42 -0.56
N PRO A 138 -12.45 5.99 -0.40
CA PRO A 138 -11.31 6.63 -1.03
C PRO A 138 -11.07 6.15 -2.48
N TRP A 139 -12.04 6.39 -3.37
CA TRP A 139 -11.99 5.98 -4.78
C TRP A 139 -10.74 6.46 -5.52
N LYS A 140 -10.37 7.73 -5.34
CA LYS A 140 -9.16 8.31 -5.97
C LYS A 140 -7.89 7.57 -5.54
N ASP A 141 -7.84 7.13 -4.29
CA ASP A 141 -6.65 6.49 -3.72
C ASP A 141 -6.53 5.05 -4.19
N MET A 142 -7.66 4.36 -4.28
CA MET A 142 -7.73 3.05 -4.93
C MET A 142 -7.28 3.11 -6.38
N PHE A 143 -7.79 4.06 -7.18
CA PHE A 143 -7.36 4.23 -8.57
C PHE A 143 -5.89 4.57 -8.70
N THR A 144 -5.38 5.45 -7.83
CA THR A 144 -3.94 5.79 -7.82
C THR A 144 -3.10 4.54 -7.51
N THR A 145 -3.53 3.74 -6.53
CA THR A 145 -2.84 2.51 -6.12
C THR A 145 -2.92 1.44 -7.20
N ALA A 146 -4.06 1.31 -7.89
CA ALA A 146 -4.23 0.42 -9.03
C ALA A 146 -3.30 0.79 -10.19
N MET A 147 -3.21 2.08 -10.54
CA MET A 147 -2.31 2.57 -11.58
C MET A 147 -0.84 2.33 -11.22
N LEU A 148 -0.46 2.59 -9.96
CA LEU A 148 0.87 2.31 -9.44
C LEU A 148 1.23 0.82 -9.52
N SER A 149 0.24 -0.03 -9.21
CA SER A 149 0.36 -1.49 -9.24
C SER A 149 0.44 -2.05 -10.64
N MET A 150 -0.14 -1.38 -11.64
CA MET A 150 0.05 -1.76 -13.04
C MET A 150 1.51 -1.66 -13.45
N ALA A 151 2.24 -0.61 -13.06
CA ALA A 151 3.66 -0.47 -13.40
C ALA A 151 4.50 -1.61 -12.79
N VAL A 152 4.25 -1.94 -11.51
CA VAL A 152 4.93 -3.05 -10.82
C VAL A 152 4.52 -4.41 -11.41
N GLY A 153 3.23 -4.61 -11.65
CA GLY A 153 2.69 -5.85 -12.21
C GLY A 153 3.17 -6.11 -13.63
N LEU A 154 3.24 -5.09 -14.49
CA LEU A 154 3.82 -5.20 -15.83
C LEU A 154 5.31 -5.51 -15.78
N PHE A 155 6.06 -4.95 -14.84
CA PHE A 155 7.48 -5.27 -14.68
C PHE A 155 7.68 -6.75 -14.31
N VAL A 156 6.90 -7.24 -13.34
CA VAL A 156 6.93 -8.65 -12.94
C VAL A 156 6.50 -9.56 -14.10
N TRP A 157 5.48 -9.15 -14.85
CA TRP A 157 5.03 -9.86 -16.04
C TRP A 157 6.12 -9.95 -17.11
N ILE A 158 6.80 -8.85 -17.43
CA ILE A 158 7.92 -8.82 -18.38
C ILE A 158 9.04 -9.77 -17.94
N TYR A 159 9.35 -9.78 -16.64
CA TYR A 159 10.37 -10.68 -16.10
C TYR A 159 10.01 -12.16 -16.33
N PHE A 160 8.76 -12.54 -16.08
CA PHE A 160 8.31 -13.92 -16.31
C PHE A 160 8.22 -14.25 -17.80
N SER A 161 7.77 -13.33 -18.66
CA SER A 161 7.65 -13.57 -20.10
C SER A 161 9.01 -13.67 -20.81
N MET A 162 10.04 -12.98 -20.29
CA MET A 162 11.41 -13.09 -20.78
C MET A 162 12.20 -14.25 -20.15
N ASN A 163 11.65 -14.96 -19.16
CA ASN A 163 12.35 -16.04 -18.48
C ASN A 163 12.29 -17.32 -19.33
N PRO A 164 13.43 -17.88 -19.76
CA PRO A 164 13.46 -19.09 -20.60
C PRO A 164 12.88 -20.34 -19.92
N VAL A 165 12.70 -20.33 -18.60
CA VAL A 165 12.05 -21.43 -17.87
C VAL A 165 10.52 -21.44 -18.06
N ALA A 166 9.93 -20.29 -18.40
CA ALA A 166 8.48 -20.13 -18.62
C ALA A 166 8.11 -20.12 -20.11
N SER A 167 9.07 -20.10 -21.02
CA SER A 167 8.85 -20.03 -22.48
C SER A 167 8.51 -21.37 -23.14
N ASP A 168 8.69 -22.49 -22.43
CA ASP A 168 8.38 -23.85 -22.94
C ASP A 168 6.96 -24.33 -22.61
N ASP A 169 6.22 -23.60 -21.77
CA ASP A 169 4.87 -23.98 -21.36
C ASP A 169 3.82 -23.35 -22.30
N SER A 170 2.66 -24.01 -22.49
CA SER A 170 1.59 -23.48 -23.35
C SER A 170 1.11 -22.09 -22.86
N ILE A 171 0.62 -21.22 -23.76
CA ILE A 171 0.19 -19.85 -23.41
C ILE A 171 -0.81 -19.84 -22.24
N THR A 172 -1.68 -20.84 -22.17
CA THR A 172 -2.67 -21.03 -21.10
C THR A 172 -2.01 -21.37 -19.75
N ASP A 173 -0.92 -22.12 -19.79
CA ASP A 173 -0.19 -22.62 -18.63
C ASP A 173 0.73 -21.56 -18.03
N ALA A 174 1.43 -20.80 -18.90
CA ALA A 174 2.17 -19.61 -18.50
C ALA A 174 1.25 -18.57 -17.83
N SER A 175 0.00 -18.45 -18.30
CA SER A 175 -0.98 -17.50 -17.76
C SER A 175 -1.33 -17.75 -16.29
N LEU A 176 -1.60 -19.00 -15.90
CA LEU A 176 -1.94 -19.37 -14.53
C LEU A 176 -0.80 -19.06 -13.56
N SER A 177 0.45 -19.29 -13.98
CA SER A 177 1.62 -18.99 -13.16
C SER A 177 1.83 -17.50 -12.93
N VAL A 178 1.63 -16.70 -13.97
CA VAL A 178 1.65 -15.23 -13.91
C VAL A 178 0.56 -14.73 -12.97
N PHE A 179 -0.62 -15.34 -12.99
CA PHE A 179 -1.74 -14.87 -12.19
C PHE A 179 -1.57 -15.11 -10.67
N THR A 180 -0.92 -16.20 -10.24
CA THR A 180 -0.57 -16.38 -8.81
C THR A 180 0.38 -15.29 -8.32
N VAL A 181 1.32 -14.85 -9.17
CA VAL A 181 2.25 -13.77 -8.83
C VAL A 181 1.55 -12.42 -8.68
N ILE A 182 0.42 -12.20 -9.35
CA ILE A 182 -0.37 -10.95 -9.23
C ILE A 182 -0.83 -10.73 -7.79
N LEU A 183 -1.09 -11.77 -6.99
CA LEU A 183 -1.49 -11.61 -5.59
C LEU A 183 -0.41 -10.93 -4.73
N TYR A 184 0.86 -11.00 -5.15
CA TYR A 184 1.96 -10.31 -4.47
C TYR A 184 2.08 -8.83 -4.84
N VAL A 185 1.55 -8.41 -6.00
CA VAL A 185 1.65 -7.03 -6.47
C VAL A 185 0.97 -6.05 -5.48
N PRO A 186 -0.28 -6.28 -5.02
CA PRO A 186 -0.90 -5.46 -3.98
C PRO A 186 -0.10 -5.40 -2.68
N ILE A 187 0.65 -6.45 -2.33
CA ILE A 187 1.46 -6.45 -1.10
C ILE A 187 2.50 -5.35 -1.15
N ILE A 188 3.20 -5.24 -2.28
CA ILE A 188 4.25 -4.25 -2.48
C ILE A 188 3.66 -2.85 -2.53
N THR A 189 2.62 -2.64 -3.34
CA THR A 189 2.09 -1.29 -3.61
C THR A 189 1.22 -0.76 -2.47
N MET A 190 0.35 -1.58 -1.89
CA MET A 190 -0.57 -1.15 -0.85
C MET A 190 0.10 -0.96 0.50
N THR A 191 1.30 -1.53 0.74
CA THR A 191 2.03 -1.28 2.00
C THR A 191 2.28 0.21 2.23
N PHE A 192 2.36 1.03 1.17
CA PHE A 192 2.57 2.46 1.27
C PHE A 192 1.28 3.29 1.43
N SER A 193 0.09 2.70 1.20
CA SER A 193 -1.17 3.44 1.21
C SER A 193 -1.50 4.03 2.59
N ILE A 194 -1.02 3.40 3.66
CA ILE A 194 -1.23 3.86 5.04
C ILE A 194 -0.67 5.25 5.31
N TYR A 195 0.45 5.63 4.67
CA TYR A 195 1.05 6.96 4.82
C TYR A 195 0.15 8.07 4.27
N LYS A 196 -0.71 7.74 3.30
CA LYS A 196 -1.74 8.65 2.81
C LYS A 196 -2.93 8.72 3.75
N THR A 197 -3.39 7.56 4.23
CA THR A 197 -4.55 7.48 5.14
C THR A 197 -4.31 8.22 6.45
N VAL A 198 -3.09 8.20 6.98
CA VAL A 198 -2.68 8.90 8.20
C VAL A 198 -2.14 10.32 7.90
N ASP A 199 -2.17 10.76 6.64
CA ASP A 199 -1.57 12.01 6.14
C ASP A 199 -0.20 12.31 6.76
N ALA A 200 0.71 11.34 6.65
CA ALA A 200 2.05 11.44 7.22
C ALA A 200 2.87 12.47 6.43
N ARG A 201 3.21 13.59 7.09
CA ARG A 201 3.88 14.73 6.47
C ARG A 201 5.08 15.17 7.28
N VAL A 202 6.12 15.62 6.58
CA VAL A 202 7.24 16.33 7.16
C VAL A 202 6.92 17.82 7.07
N GLU A 203 6.85 18.50 8.22
CA GLU A 203 6.66 19.93 8.24
C GLU A 203 7.91 20.65 7.73
N SER A 204 7.70 21.65 6.91
CA SER A 204 8.72 22.58 6.42
C SER A 204 8.17 23.99 6.53
N ASP A 205 9.04 24.99 6.59
CA ASP A 205 8.64 26.39 6.70
C ASP A 205 7.89 26.93 5.45
N PHE A 206 7.90 26.18 4.35
CA PHE A 206 7.23 26.52 3.09
C PHE A 206 5.97 25.67 2.85
N GLU A 207 6.15 24.45 2.35
CA GLU A 207 5.06 23.51 2.06
C GLU A 207 5.34 22.16 2.75
N PRO A 208 4.34 21.56 3.43
CA PRO A 208 4.53 20.28 4.08
C PRO A 208 4.75 19.16 3.04
N TYR A 209 5.84 18.43 3.19
CA TYR A 209 6.17 17.32 2.32
C TYR A 209 5.42 16.06 2.73
N ARG A 210 4.45 15.62 1.93
CA ARG A 210 3.70 14.38 2.19
C ARG A 210 4.51 13.16 1.77
N LEU A 211 4.75 12.25 2.70
CA LEU A 211 5.57 11.05 2.48
C LEU A 211 5.03 10.15 1.35
N TYR A 212 3.70 10.05 1.24
CA TYR A 212 3.07 9.28 0.17
C TYR A 212 3.39 9.83 -1.25
N ASN A 213 3.49 11.15 -1.41
CA ASN A 213 3.80 11.76 -2.71
C ASN A 213 5.22 11.39 -3.16
N GLY A 214 6.15 11.29 -2.21
CA GLY A 214 7.51 10.81 -2.48
C GLY A 214 7.53 9.39 -3.05
N VAL A 215 6.77 8.47 -2.44
CA VAL A 215 6.63 7.10 -2.93
C VAL A 215 6.03 7.04 -4.33
N VAL A 216 4.96 7.79 -4.57
CA VAL A 216 4.33 7.87 -5.89
C VAL A 216 5.32 8.38 -6.93
N ALA A 217 6.07 9.44 -6.63
CA ALA A 217 7.08 9.99 -7.54
C ALA A 217 8.21 8.98 -7.83
N THR A 218 8.68 8.24 -6.83
CA THR A 218 9.71 7.21 -7.03
C THR A 218 9.22 6.11 -7.96
N ILE A 219 8.00 5.61 -7.75
CA ILE A 219 7.46 4.53 -8.59
C ILE A 219 7.15 5.04 -10.00
N GLN A 220 6.68 6.28 -10.16
CA GLN A 220 6.53 6.90 -11.48
C GLN A 220 7.88 7.02 -12.23
N ARG A 221 8.96 7.37 -11.51
CA ARG A 221 10.32 7.38 -12.11
C ARG A 221 10.79 5.99 -12.50
N MET A 222 10.43 4.96 -11.72
CA MET A 222 10.70 3.56 -12.07
C MET A 222 9.86 3.05 -13.25
N ALA A 223 8.67 3.60 -13.47
CA ALA A 223 7.81 3.21 -14.58
C ALA A 223 8.43 3.51 -15.95
N LEU A 224 9.32 4.51 -16.04
CA LEU A 224 9.99 4.88 -17.30
C LEU A 224 10.94 3.79 -17.81
N PRO A 225 11.86 3.22 -16.99
CA PRO A 225 12.57 1.99 -17.34
C PRO A 225 11.66 0.83 -17.73
N VAL A 226 10.56 0.60 -17.00
CA VAL A 226 9.61 -0.49 -17.31
C VAL A 226 9.02 -0.32 -18.71
N LEU A 227 8.60 0.90 -19.05
CA LEU A 227 8.09 1.23 -20.37
C LEU A 227 9.15 0.99 -21.46
N ALA A 228 10.40 1.38 -21.22
CA ALA A 228 11.49 1.14 -22.17
C ALA A 228 11.73 -0.36 -22.42
N VAL A 229 11.70 -1.19 -21.36
CA VAL A 229 11.80 -2.65 -21.51
C VAL A 229 10.58 -3.22 -22.23
N LEU A 230 9.38 -2.71 -21.95
CA LEU A 230 8.16 -3.14 -22.65
C LEU A 230 8.27 -2.85 -24.16
N LEU A 231 8.74 -1.67 -24.55
CA LEU A 231 9.01 -1.33 -25.95
C LEU A 231 10.09 -2.22 -26.57
N TYR A 232 11.13 -2.59 -25.82
CA TYR A 232 12.15 -3.52 -26.29
C TYR A 232 11.59 -4.93 -26.53
N VAL A 233 10.76 -5.44 -25.61
CA VAL A 233 10.06 -6.72 -25.75
C VAL A 233 9.11 -6.68 -26.94
N TYR A 234 8.35 -5.59 -27.10
CA TYR A 234 7.47 -5.37 -28.24
C TYR A 234 8.24 -5.40 -29.57
N TYR A 235 9.38 -4.69 -29.66
CA TYR A 235 10.23 -4.69 -30.85
C TYR A 235 10.80 -6.09 -31.16
N LYS A 236 11.15 -6.86 -30.14
CA LYS A 236 11.59 -8.25 -30.29
C LYS A 236 10.48 -9.15 -30.85
N ILE A 237 9.23 -8.94 -30.42
CA ILE A 237 8.06 -9.74 -30.82
C ILE A 237 7.59 -9.40 -32.24
N ASP A 238 7.71 -8.16 -32.69
CA ASP A 238 7.34 -7.72 -34.05
C ASP A 238 8.10 -8.52 -35.16
N ASN A 239 9.19 -9.18 -34.80
CA ASN A 239 9.94 -10.09 -35.68
C ASN A 239 9.43 -11.55 -35.64
N THR A 240 8.25 -11.82 -35.08
CA THR A 240 7.66 -13.17 -34.92
C THR A 240 6.25 -13.20 -35.54
N ASP A 241 5.88 -14.31 -36.18
CA ASP A 241 4.63 -14.45 -36.96
C ASP A 241 3.33 -14.38 -36.12
N ASP A 242 3.41 -14.31 -34.79
CA ASP A 242 2.28 -14.47 -33.86
C ASP A 242 1.99 -13.21 -33.00
N TYR A 243 2.17 -12.03 -33.59
CA TYR A 243 2.03 -10.72 -32.93
C TYR A 243 0.67 -10.50 -32.23
N SER A 244 -0.43 -10.92 -32.85
CA SER A 244 -1.79 -10.69 -32.33
C SER A 244 -2.05 -11.41 -31.00
N SER A 245 -1.58 -12.65 -30.90
CA SER A 245 -1.75 -13.53 -29.74
C SER A 245 -1.03 -12.96 -28.51
N VAL A 246 0.17 -12.41 -28.70
CA VAL A 246 0.97 -11.83 -27.62
C VAL A 246 0.39 -10.50 -27.13
N LEU A 247 -0.11 -9.65 -28.03
CA LEU A 247 -0.73 -8.38 -27.66
C LEU A 247 -2.03 -8.58 -26.86
N GLN A 248 -2.87 -9.54 -27.28
CA GLN A 248 -4.07 -9.91 -26.51
C GLN A 248 -3.71 -10.41 -25.10
N PHE A 249 -2.63 -11.19 -24.99
CA PHE A 249 -2.17 -11.70 -23.70
C PHE A 249 -1.66 -10.61 -22.75
N ILE A 250 -0.95 -9.60 -23.26
CA ILE A 250 -0.52 -8.41 -22.49
C ILE A 250 -1.75 -7.65 -21.97
N ILE A 251 -2.74 -7.41 -22.83
CA ILE A 251 -3.94 -6.67 -22.48
C ILE A 251 -4.74 -7.41 -21.39
N ILE A 252 -4.97 -8.71 -21.56
CA ILE A 252 -5.70 -9.53 -20.58
C ILE A 252 -4.97 -9.52 -19.23
N SER A 253 -3.64 -9.68 -19.24
CA SER A 253 -2.83 -9.64 -18.02
C SER A 253 -2.95 -8.29 -17.30
N ALA A 254 -2.86 -7.18 -18.02
CA ALA A 254 -3.03 -5.84 -17.46
C ALA A 254 -4.42 -5.64 -16.83
N VAL A 255 -5.48 -6.12 -17.49
CA VAL A 255 -6.86 -6.07 -16.99
C VAL A 255 -7.00 -6.88 -15.71
N VAL A 256 -6.45 -8.10 -15.66
CA VAL A 256 -6.51 -8.95 -14.45
C VAL A 256 -5.73 -8.33 -13.30
N ILE A 257 -4.51 -7.80 -13.53
CA ILE A 257 -3.74 -7.08 -12.51
C ILE A 257 -4.57 -5.93 -11.93
N PHE A 258 -5.14 -5.10 -12.81
CA PHE A 258 -5.95 -3.97 -12.41
C PHE A 258 -7.15 -4.42 -11.57
N PHE A 259 -7.87 -5.47 -12.01
CA PHE A 259 -9.03 -6.00 -11.31
C PHE A 259 -8.67 -6.56 -9.92
N VAL A 260 -7.62 -7.39 -9.82
CA VAL A 260 -7.17 -7.98 -8.56
C VAL A 260 -6.78 -6.90 -7.57
N VAL A 261 -6.00 -5.89 -8.00
CA VAL A 261 -5.58 -4.79 -7.13
C VAL A 261 -6.77 -3.94 -6.68
N MET A 262 -7.72 -3.68 -7.57
CA MET A 262 -8.95 -2.95 -7.22
C MET A 262 -9.78 -3.73 -6.19
N LEU A 263 -9.92 -5.05 -6.37
CA LEU A 263 -10.62 -5.91 -5.44
C LEU A 263 -9.94 -5.94 -4.06
N THR A 264 -8.62 -6.18 -4.00
CA THR A 264 -7.86 -6.18 -2.74
C THR A 264 -7.94 -4.82 -2.04
N SER A 265 -7.84 -3.74 -2.80
CA SER A 265 -7.95 -2.37 -2.28
C SER A 265 -9.33 -2.10 -1.72
N ALA A 266 -10.39 -2.53 -2.41
CA ALA A 266 -11.76 -2.38 -1.94
C ALA A 266 -11.97 -3.11 -0.61
N ILE A 267 -11.50 -4.35 -0.50
CA ILE A 267 -11.58 -5.14 0.72
C ILE A 267 -10.82 -4.45 1.85
N TYR A 268 -9.57 -4.05 1.61
CA TYR A 268 -8.72 -3.40 2.60
C TYR A 268 -9.35 -2.12 3.16
N TYR A 269 -9.74 -1.17 2.29
CA TYR A 269 -10.32 0.11 2.72
C TYR A 269 -11.70 -0.02 3.36
N ARG A 270 -12.44 -1.09 3.05
CA ARG A 270 -13.78 -1.30 3.63
C ARG A 270 -13.73 -2.01 4.98
N THR A 271 -12.74 -2.88 5.21
CA THR A 271 -12.79 -3.82 6.34
C THR A 271 -11.60 -3.73 7.29
N LEU A 272 -10.43 -3.31 6.82
CA LEU A 272 -9.18 -3.41 7.57
C LEU A 272 -8.55 -2.04 7.88
N SER A 273 -8.71 -1.04 7.02
CA SER A 273 -8.03 0.26 7.15
C SER A 273 -8.26 0.92 8.49
N ASP A 274 -9.50 0.94 8.98
CA ASP A 274 -9.85 1.61 10.23
C ASP A 274 -9.17 0.95 11.44
N GLY A 275 -9.07 -0.38 11.43
CA GLY A 275 -8.36 -1.13 12.47
C GLY A 275 -6.85 -0.96 12.41
N VAL A 276 -6.26 -0.70 11.23
CA VAL A 276 -4.84 -0.35 11.08
C VAL A 276 -4.59 1.05 11.60
N VAL A 277 -5.41 2.02 11.20
CA VAL A 277 -5.29 3.42 11.62
C VAL A 277 -5.45 3.56 13.13
N ALA A 278 -6.43 2.87 13.73
CA ALA A 278 -6.65 2.89 15.19
C ALA A 278 -5.45 2.33 15.98
N ASP A 279 -4.83 1.25 15.51
CA ASP A 279 -3.62 0.68 16.15
C ASP A 279 -2.43 1.65 16.05
N ILE A 280 -2.26 2.31 14.90
CA ILE A 280 -1.23 3.32 14.71
C ILE A 280 -1.50 4.54 15.60
N GLU A 281 -2.73 5.03 15.68
CA GLU A 281 -3.12 6.15 16.53
C GLU A 281 -2.83 5.84 18.00
N GLN A 282 -3.22 4.65 18.47
CA GLN A 282 -2.97 4.21 19.85
C GLN A 282 -1.47 4.13 20.15
N LYS A 283 -0.68 3.50 19.27
CA LYS A 283 0.78 3.44 19.44
C LYS A 283 1.42 4.82 19.38
N ASN A 284 0.95 5.70 18.50
CA ASN A 284 1.48 7.05 18.36
C ASN A 284 1.34 7.85 19.66
N LYS A 285 0.20 7.73 20.36
CA LYS A 285 -0.03 8.34 21.69
C LYS A 285 0.95 7.86 22.76
N ILE A 286 1.47 6.64 22.64
CA ILE A 286 2.43 6.05 23.60
C ILE A 286 3.87 6.49 23.28
N PHE A 287 4.25 6.52 21.99
CA PHE A 287 5.63 6.76 21.56
C PHE A 287 5.98 8.24 21.35
N ILE A 288 4.99 9.09 21.09
CA ILE A 288 5.16 10.54 20.99
C ILE A 288 4.24 11.13 22.06
N PRO A 289 4.73 11.41 23.28
CA PRO A 289 3.97 12.24 24.19
C PRO A 289 3.69 13.53 23.44
N VAL A 290 2.40 13.86 23.30
CA VAL A 290 1.91 15.11 22.73
C VAL A 290 2.84 16.21 23.23
N SER A 291 3.46 16.96 22.32
CA SER A 291 4.25 18.10 22.77
C SER A 291 3.31 18.93 23.65
N LEU A 292 3.68 19.14 24.91
CA LEU A 292 2.92 19.99 25.86
C LEU A 292 2.67 21.41 25.30
N PHE A 293 3.27 21.73 24.15
CA PHE A 293 3.16 22.96 23.40
C PHE A 293 2.16 22.93 22.22
N ALA A 294 1.61 21.78 21.82
CA ALA A 294 0.69 21.67 20.68
C ALA A 294 -0.69 22.33 20.90
N ASN A 295 -1.06 22.67 22.14
CA ASN A 295 -2.31 23.39 22.42
C ASN A 295 -2.14 24.91 22.58
N LEU A 296 -0.93 25.46 22.54
CA LEU A 296 -0.75 26.92 22.73
C LEU A 296 -1.01 27.75 21.47
N LYS A 297 -1.09 27.13 20.28
CA LYS A 297 -1.22 27.87 19.01
C LYS A 297 -2.64 27.91 18.43
N ASN A 298 -3.53 27.04 18.90
CA ASN A 298 -4.91 26.91 18.39
C ASN A 298 -5.99 27.33 19.39
N GLU A 299 -5.64 27.82 20.58
CA GLU A 299 -6.62 28.53 21.40
C GLU A 299 -6.92 29.88 20.76
N SER A 300 -8.07 29.92 20.09
CA SER A 300 -8.79 31.14 19.77
C SER A 300 -8.66 32.13 20.92
N ARG A 301 -8.32 33.36 20.56
CA ARG A 301 -7.99 34.57 21.33
C ARG A 301 -8.99 35.00 22.43
N LYS A 302 -9.85 34.13 22.97
CA LYS A 302 -10.94 34.44 23.90
C LYS A 302 -10.82 33.88 25.31
N ASP A 303 -10.03 32.84 25.57
CA ASP A 303 -9.95 32.24 26.92
C ASP A 303 -8.53 32.32 27.53
N LYS A 304 -7.97 33.52 27.59
CA LYS A 304 -6.85 33.81 28.51
C LYS A 304 -7.37 34.00 29.93
N LYS A 305 -7.94 32.97 30.53
CA LYS A 305 -8.12 32.92 31.99
C LYS A 305 -7.33 31.76 32.57
N THR A 306 -6.25 32.16 33.24
CA THR A 306 -5.61 31.45 34.35
C THR A 306 -5.12 30.04 34.03
N VAL A 307 -3.93 29.97 33.41
CA VAL A 307 -3.06 28.79 33.53
C VAL A 307 -2.38 28.88 34.90
N PRO A 308 -2.61 27.93 35.83
CA PRO A 308 -2.01 28.00 37.16
C PRO A 308 -0.49 27.84 37.05
N GLY A 309 0.26 28.82 37.55
CA GLY A 309 1.72 28.76 37.67
C GLY A 309 2.53 29.66 36.74
N THR A 310 1.90 30.50 35.92
CA THR A 310 2.62 31.58 35.22
C THR A 310 2.64 32.81 36.12
N PRO A 311 3.81 33.31 36.59
CA PRO A 311 3.84 34.55 37.34
C PRO A 311 3.35 35.69 36.44
N GLU A 312 2.24 36.32 36.82
CA GLU A 312 1.82 37.59 36.24
C GLU A 312 2.80 38.66 36.69
N ARG A 313 3.41 39.34 35.73
CA ARG A 313 4.28 40.48 36.02
C ARG A 313 3.37 41.65 36.35
N ASP A 314 3.48 42.17 37.56
CA ASP A 314 2.71 43.34 38.00
C ASP A 314 3.11 44.55 37.13
N GLU A 315 2.16 45.11 36.38
CA GLU A 315 2.41 46.28 35.54
C GLU A 315 2.61 47.56 36.37
N SER A 316 2.30 47.53 37.67
CA SER A 316 2.59 48.62 38.60
C SER A 316 4.06 48.70 39.04
N ASP A 317 4.85 47.64 38.78
CA ASP A 317 6.30 47.59 39.04
C ASP A 317 7.12 48.39 37.99
N ILE A 318 6.49 48.85 36.91
CA ILE A 318 7.11 49.79 35.97
C ILE A 318 6.89 51.19 36.51
N SER A 319 7.74 51.59 37.45
CA SER A 319 7.86 52.98 37.88
C SER A 319 7.94 53.90 36.65
N LYS A 320 7.08 54.93 36.59
CA LYS A 320 7.03 55.97 35.57
C LYS A 320 8.45 56.43 35.20
N LEU A 321 8.90 56.10 34.00
CA LEU A 321 10.07 56.73 33.39
C LEU A 321 9.68 58.16 33.04
N ASP A 322 10.11 59.11 33.85
CA ASP A 322 9.96 60.54 33.57
C ASP A 322 11.03 60.92 32.52
N ILE A 323 10.62 61.00 31.26
CA ILE A 323 11.49 61.47 30.18
C ILE A 323 11.37 63.00 30.15
N SER A 324 12.16 63.68 30.98
CA SER A 324 12.32 65.12 30.89
C SER A 324 13.10 65.45 29.61
N TYR A 325 12.43 66.02 28.61
CA TYR A 325 13.08 66.67 27.48
C TYR A 325 13.77 67.95 27.98
N ARG A 326 15.11 67.98 27.93
CA ARG A 326 15.89 69.21 28.09
C ARG A 326 16.06 69.84 26.71
N SER A 327 15.36 70.94 26.49
CA SER A 327 15.61 71.85 25.37
C SER A 327 16.87 72.65 25.69
N ASP A 328 17.91 72.46 24.90
CA ASP A 328 18.97 73.44 24.65
C ASP A 328 19.26 73.40 23.13
#